data_AF-A0A956YDR6-F1
#
_entry.id   AF-A0A956YDR6-F1
#
_cell.length_a   1.000
_cell.length_b   1.000
_cell.length_c   1.000
_cell.angle_alpha   90.00
_cell.angle_beta   90.00
_cell.angle_gamma   90.00
#
_symmetry.space_group_name_H-M   'P 1'
#
loop_
_entity.id
_entity.type
_entity.pdbx_description
1 polymer ?
#
loop_
_entity_poly.entity_id
_entity_poly.type
_entity_poly.pdbx_seq_one_letter_code
_entity_poly.pdbx_strand_id
1 'polypeptide(L)'
;YLATINGQNIPLGESYPDDWAYAMAPAIMRYESFPMIVRRDINYYPETPQVDRFIRELYLDRPALFYTHTYVGELFTSGMDAFNPVAEEMNSLYGDLQWASLQDIVQHLYWEKDAPDGIIDVQMYVRTTHISNDSSVPRTYCIRKTETQNVPISWLRVNGQELPYQIVDDELVIGLEIPAGVTATINVHYGYQGDDD
;
A
#
# COMPACT_ATOMS: atom_id res chain seq x y z
N TYR A 1 -0.65 -9.71 9.69
CA TYR A 1 -0.05 -9.72 8.33
C TYR A 1 0.19 -8.28 7.86
N LEU A 2 1.05 -8.04 6.87
CA LEU A 2 1.30 -6.68 6.35
C LEU A 2 0.33 -6.31 5.22
N ALA A 3 0.11 -7.22 4.26
CA ALA A 3 -0.83 -7.08 3.17
C ALA A 3 -1.18 -8.47 2.59
N THR A 4 -2.20 -8.55 1.74
CA THR A 4 -2.46 -9.71 0.88
C THR A 4 -2.35 -9.32 -0.58
N ILE A 5 -1.73 -10.18 -1.40
CA ILE A 5 -1.51 -9.95 -2.83
C ILE A 5 -2.23 -11.03 -3.64
N ASN A 6 -3.32 -10.66 -4.30
CA ASN A 6 -4.25 -11.61 -4.91
C ASN A 6 -4.50 -11.31 -6.39
N GLY A 7 -4.76 -12.34 -7.20
CA GLY A 7 -5.22 -12.15 -8.58
C GLY A 7 -6.67 -11.70 -8.67
N GLN A 8 -7.46 -11.97 -7.62
CA GLN A 8 -8.84 -11.54 -7.47
C GLN A 8 -8.95 -10.55 -6.32
N ASN A 9 -9.85 -9.58 -6.44
CA ASN A 9 -10.08 -8.54 -5.44
C ASN A 9 -11.37 -8.74 -4.63
N ILE A 10 -12.06 -9.88 -4.81
CA ILE A 10 -13.24 -10.25 -4.06
C ILE A 10 -12.94 -11.58 -3.36
N PRO A 11 -12.99 -11.64 -2.02
CA PRO A 11 -12.86 -12.89 -1.28
C PRO A 11 -13.92 -13.91 -1.69
N LEU A 12 -13.64 -15.19 -1.46
CA LEU A 12 -14.60 -16.25 -1.74
C LEU A 12 -15.88 -16.08 -0.89
N GLY A 13 -17.03 -16.13 -1.55
CA GLY A 13 -18.34 -15.98 -0.89
C GLY A 13 -18.82 -14.52 -0.78
N GLU A 14 -17.96 -13.55 -1.09
CA GLU A 14 -18.33 -12.14 -1.14
C GLU A 14 -18.92 -11.73 -2.49
N SER A 15 -19.71 -10.67 -2.48
CA SER A 15 -20.24 -10.05 -3.69
C SER A 15 -19.42 -8.83 -4.09
N TYR A 16 -19.43 -8.48 -5.38
CA TYR A 16 -18.89 -7.21 -5.84
C TYR A 16 -19.61 -6.05 -5.14
N PRO A 17 -18.89 -5.07 -4.58
CA PRO A 17 -19.51 -3.91 -3.96
C PRO A 17 -20.22 -3.02 -4.99
N ASP A 18 -21.39 -2.49 -4.64
CA ASP A 18 -22.14 -1.50 -5.43
C ASP A 18 -21.62 -0.05 -5.19
N ASP A 19 -20.34 0.07 -4.85
CA ASP A 19 -19.69 1.33 -4.54
C ASP A 19 -18.82 1.74 -5.73
N TRP A 20 -19.11 2.89 -6.33
CA TRP A 20 -18.34 3.41 -7.46
C TRP A 20 -16.91 3.78 -7.08
N ALA A 21 -16.64 4.08 -5.81
CA ALA A 21 -15.29 4.34 -5.30
C ALA A 21 -14.54 3.04 -4.95
N TYR A 22 -15.19 1.87 -5.10
CA TYR A 22 -14.53 0.60 -4.88
C TYR A 22 -13.30 0.48 -5.79
N ALA A 23 -12.19 0.11 -5.16
CA ALA A 23 -10.90 0.00 -5.81
C ALA A 23 -10.40 1.31 -6.48
N MET A 24 -10.71 2.47 -5.88
CA MET A 24 -10.13 3.79 -6.22
C MET A 24 -9.05 4.25 -5.24
N ALA A 25 -8.78 3.51 -4.15
CA ALA A 25 -7.69 3.76 -3.20
C ALA A 25 -6.45 2.89 -3.47
N PRO A 26 -5.23 3.22 -2.98
CA PRO A 26 -4.00 2.48 -3.26
C PRO A 26 -4.06 1.01 -2.82
N ALA A 27 -4.93 0.71 -1.85
CA ALA A 27 -5.28 -0.63 -1.41
C ALA A 27 -6.79 -0.78 -1.21
N ILE A 28 -7.26 -2.04 -1.24
CA ILE A 28 -8.63 -2.39 -0.86
C ILE A 28 -8.63 -2.77 0.62
N MET A 29 -9.31 -1.98 1.44
CA MET A 29 -9.42 -2.16 2.91
C MET A 29 -10.79 -2.72 3.33
N ARG A 30 -11.65 -3.10 2.37
CA ARG A 30 -13.08 -3.38 2.64
C ARG A 30 -13.32 -4.62 3.51
N TYR A 31 -12.47 -5.62 3.39
CA TYR A 31 -12.76 -6.96 3.91
C TYR A 31 -12.14 -7.21 5.27
N GLU A 32 -11.02 -6.55 5.58
CA GLU A 32 -10.27 -6.69 6.83
C GLU A 32 -9.44 -5.43 7.11
N SER A 33 -8.87 -5.32 8.32
CA SER A 33 -8.01 -4.19 8.74
C SER A 33 -6.58 -4.21 8.16
N PHE A 34 -6.35 -5.00 7.11
CA PHE A 34 -5.10 -5.03 6.35
C PHE A 34 -5.38 -4.88 4.84
N PRO A 35 -4.43 -4.30 4.08
CA PRO A 35 -4.64 -4.03 2.67
C PRO A 35 -4.63 -5.30 1.83
N MET A 36 -5.55 -5.33 0.86
CA MET A 36 -5.51 -6.22 -0.28
C MET A 36 -5.08 -5.45 -1.53
N ILE A 37 -4.07 -5.99 -2.21
CA ILE A 37 -3.49 -5.42 -3.43
C ILE A 37 -3.65 -6.46 -4.55
N VAL A 38 -3.97 -5.99 -5.75
CA VAL A 38 -4.20 -6.86 -6.92
C VAL A 38 -2.89 -7.06 -7.67
N ARG A 39 -2.56 -8.30 -8.00
CA ARG A 39 -1.52 -8.64 -8.99
C ARG A 39 -2.15 -9.01 -10.33
N ARG A 40 -1.47 -8.71 -11.43
CA ARG A 40 -1.95 -9.01 -12.78
C ARG A 40 -1.03 -10.01 -13.46
N ASP A 41 -1.64 -10.96 -14.16
CA ASP A 41 -0.93 -11.88 -15.04
C ASP A 41 -0.49 -11.16 -16.33
N ILE A 42 0.75 -11.38 -16.75
CA ILE A 42 1.35 -10.81 -17.98
C ILE A 42 1.45 -11.80 -19.14
N ASN A 43 1.06 -13.07 -18.96
CA ASN A 43 1.31 -14.13 -19.93
C ASN A 43 0.24 -14.30 -21.01
N TYR A 44 -0.79 -13.44 -21.05
CA TYR A 44 -1.85 -13.62 -22.04
C TYR A 44 -1.36 -13.37 -23.48
N TYR A 45 -0.29 -12.57 -23.65
CA TYR A 45 0.37 -12.34 -24.95
C TYR A 45 1.87 -12.04 -24.76
N PRO A 46 2.75 -13.06 -24.74
CA PRO A 46 4.18 -12.88 -24.44
C PRO A 46 4.94 -12.01 -25.46
N GLU A 47 4.38 -11.82 -26.65
CA GLU A 47 5.00 -11.02 -27.72
C GLU A 47 4.61 -9.53 -27.67
N THR A 48 3.62 -9.16 -26.84
CA THR A 48 3.17 -7.77 -26.69
C THR A 48 3.00 -7.46 -25.21
N PRO A 49 3.93 -6.69 -24.59
CA PRO A 49 3.79 -6.32 -23.20
C PRO A 49 2.44 -5.62 -22.98
N GLN A 50 1.63 -6.14 -22.06
CA GLN A 50 0.30 -5.56 -21.74
C GLN A 50 0.42 -4.52 -20.63
N VAL A 51 1.27 -3.51 -20.85
CA VAL A 51 1.53 -2.43 -19.88
C VAL A 51 0.29 -1.55 -19.68
N ASP A 52 -0.58 -1.46 -20.70
CA ASP A 52 -1.87 -0.77 -20.65
C ASP A 52 -2.74 -1.17 -19.43
N ARG A 53 -2.65 -2.44 -19.01
CA ARG A 53 -3.36 -2.97 -17.84
C ARG A 53 -2.93 -2.37 -16.51
N PHE A 54 -1.73 -1.80 -16.45
CA PHE A 54 -1.16 -1.20 -15.24
C PHE A 54 -1.29 0.32 -15.22
N ILE A 55 -1.59 0.97 -16.34
CA ILE A 55 -1.73 2.44 -16.42
C ILE A 55 -2.78 2.94 -15.43
N ARG A 56 -3.94 2.27 -15.33
CA ARG A 56 -4.97 2.64 -14.36
C ARG A 56 -4.50 2.48 -12.90
N GLU A 57 -3.76 1.41 -12.60
CA GLU A 57 -3.28 1.18 -11.24
C GLU A 57 -2.26 2.26 -10.88
N LEU A 58 -1.28 2.53 -11.76
CA LEU A 58 -0.28 3.58 -11.56
C LEU A 58 -0.90 4.98 -11.48
N TYR A 59 -1.92 5.28 -12.27
CA TYR A 59 -2.64 6.56 -12.17
C TYR A 59 -3.31 6.79 -10.80
N LEU A 60 -3.63 5.72 -10.09
CA LEU A 60 -4.21 5.76 -8.74
C LEU A 60 -3.15 5.59 -7.64
N ASP A 61 -1.86 5.69 -8.00
CA ASP A 61 -0.70 5.38 -7.13
C ASP A 61 -0.79 3.99 -6.49
N ARG A 62 -1.38 3.04 -7.21
CA ARG A 62 -1.37 1.63 -6.83
C ARG A 62 -0.15 0.96 -7.41
N PRO A 63 0.50 0.06 -6.63
CA PRO A 63 1.65 -0.65 -7.13
C PRO A 63 1.28 -1.59 -8.29
N ALA A 64 2.06 -1.51 -9.37
CA ALA A 64 2.00 -2.45 -10.47
C ALA A 64 2.67 -3.78 -10.06
N LEU A 65 1.87 -4.76 -9.63
CA LEU A 65 2.36 -6.08 -9.24
C LEU A 65 2.17 -7.11 -10.35
N PHE A 66 3.28 -7.63 -10.85
CA PHE A 66 3.34 -8.59 -11.95
C PHE A 66 3.28 -10.02 -11.44
N TYR A 67 2.61 -10.88 -12.20
CA TYR A 67 2.57 -12.30 -11.96
C TYR A 67 2.81 -13.07 -13.25
N THR A 68 3.59 -14.13 -13.15
CA THR A 68 3.76 -15.15 -14.18
C THR A 68 3.99 -16.48 -13.51
N HIS A 69 3.68 -17.57 -14.21
CA HIS A 69 4.15 -18.88 -13.84
C HIS A 69 5.60 -19.11 -14.29
N THR A 70 6.28 -20.08 -13.68
CA THR A 70 7.69 -20.42 -13.97
C THR A 70 7.86 -21.70 -14.79
N TYR A 71 6.77 -22.31 -15.29
CA TYR A 71 6.85 -23.56 -16.05
C TYR A 71 7.15 -23.32 -17.54
N VAL A 72 7.54 -24.39 -18.23
CA VAL A 72 7.90 -24.36 -19.66
C VAL A 72 6.72 -23.89 -20.50
N GLY A 73 6.96 -22.89 -21.36
CA GLY A 73 5.94 -22.23 -22.18
C GLY A 73 5.51 -20.86 -21.66
N GLU A 74 5.98 -20.44 -20.49
CA GLU A 74 5.69 -19.14 -19.87
C GLU A 74 6.86 -18.16 -20.02
N LEU A 75 6.67 -16.92 -19.55
CA LEU A 75 7.61 -15.81 -19.74
C LEU A 75 9.08 -16.17 -19.52
N PHE A 76 9.40 -16.81 -18.41
CA PHE A 76 10.78 -17.10 -18.03
C PHE A 76 11.36 -18.38 -18.65
N THR A 77 10.69 -18.97 -19.65
CA THR A 77 11.19 -20.18 -20.35
C THR A 77 12.57 -19.95 -20.97
N SER A 78 12.84 -18.75 -21.48
CA SER A 78 14.14 -18.36 -22.06
C SER A 78 15.08 -17.65 -21.07
N GLY A 79 14.75 -17.64 -19.78
CA GLY A 79 15.51 -16.95 -18.74
C GLY A 79 14.94 -15.58 -18.36
N MET A 80 15.62 -14.91 -17.41
CA MET A 80 15.13 -13.66 -16.80
C MET A 80 15.01 -12.49 -17.78
N ASP A 81 15.87 -12.45 -18.81
CA ASP A 81 15.87 -11.38 -19.82
C ASP A 81 14.57 -11.28 -20.62
N ALA A 82 13.73 -12.32 -20.59
CA ALA A 82 12.40 -12.29 -21.18
C ALA A 82 11.49 -11.20 -20.59
N PHE A 83 11.77 -10.71 -19.38
CA PHE A 83 11.02 -9.62 -18.77
C PHE A 83 11.49 -8.22 -19.23
N ASN A 84 12.64 -8.11 -19.90
CA ASN A 84 13.21 -6.81 -20.29
C ASN A 84 12.25 -5.94 -21.12
N PRO A 85 11.52 -6.44 -22.14
CA PRO A 85 10.57 -5.62 -22.89
C PRO A 85 9.45 -5.03 -22.02
N VAL A 86 8.97 -5.79 -21.03
CA VAL A 86 7.96 -5.31 -20.08
C VAL A 86 8.54 -4.20 -19.21
N ALA A 87 9.76 -4.39 -18.68
CA ALA A 87 10.43 -3.40 -17.85
C ALA A 87 10.74 -2.11 -18.64
N GLU A 88 11.21 -2.23 -19.89
CA GLU A 88 11.48 -1.09 -20.78
C GLU A 88 10.22 -0.27 -21.06
N GLU A 89 9.10 -0.93 -21.37
CA GLU A 89 7.84 -0.23 -21.64
C GLU A 89 7.29 0.45 -20.37
N MET A 90 7.33 -0.21 -19.22
CA MET A 90 6.99 0.41 -17.93
C MET A 90 7.85 1.63 -17.63
N ASN A 91 9.17 1.52 -17.81
CA ASN A 91 10.12 2.63 -17.59
C ASN A 91 9.93 3.79 -18.57
N SER A 92 9.24 3.57 -19.70
CA SER A 92 8.93 4.61 -20.69
C SER A 92 7.68 5.43 -20.33
N LEU A 93 6.91 5.01 -19.33
CA LEU A 93 5.73 5.73 -18.86
C LEU A 93 6.12 7.08 -18.24
N TYR A 94 5.24 8.06 -18.38
CA TYR A 94 5.42 9.36 -17.73
C TYR A 94 5.19 9.26 -16.22
N GLY A 95 6.11 9.81 -15.44
CA GLY A 95 6.08 9.83 -13.98
C GLY A 95 7.36 9.29 -13.36
N ASP A 96 7.45 9.32 -12.04
CA ASP A 96 8.60 8.81 -11.28
C ASP A 96 8.38 7.33 -10.91
N LEU A 97 8.63 6.44 -11.88
CA LEU A 97 8.52 5.00 -11.65
C LEU A 97 9.69 4.49 -10.80
N GLN A 98 9.37 3.80 -9.69
CA GLN A 98 10.36 3.13 -8.84
C GLN A 98 10.11 1.61 -8.80
N TRP A 99 11.17 0.84 -9.04
CA TRP A 99 11.18 -0.59 -8.77
C TRP A 99 11.62 -0.83 -7.32
N ALA A 100 10.82 -1.56 -6.56
CA ALA A 100 11.04 -1.78 -5.15
C ALA A 100 10.64 -3.20 -4.73
N SER A 101 11.13 -3.63 -3.57
CA SER A 101 10.68 -4.89 -2.98
C SER A 101 9.21 -4.80 -2.55
N LEU A 102 8.52 -5.94 -2.46
CA LEU A 102 7.12 -5.94 -2.02
C LEU A 102 6.95 -5.33 -0.62
N GLN A 103 7.90 -5.59 0.29
CA GLN A 103 7.87 -5.00 1.62
C GLN A 103 7.96 -3.48 1.55
N ASP A 104 8.91 -2.96 0.77
CA ASP A 104 9.14 -1.52 0.62
C ASP A 104 7.92 -0.82 0.02
N ILE A 105 7.34 -1.38 -1.06
CA ILE A 105 6.08 -0.90 -1.65
C ILE A 105 4.97 -0.82 -0.60
N VAL A 106 4.77 -1.90 0.16
CA VAL A 106 3.68 -2.00 1.13
C VAL A 106 3.88 -1.02 2.31
N GLN A 107 5.13 -0.77 2.71
CA GLN A 107 5.46 0.19 3.77
C GLN A 107 5.33 1.66 3.33
N HIS A 108 5.29 1.93 2.03
CA HIS A 108 5.02 3.26 1.47
C HIS A 108 3.58 3.41 0.94
N LEU A 109 2.69 2.45 1.25
CA LEU A 109 1.30 2.52 0.86
C LEU A 109 0.52 3.39 1.86
N TYR A 110 0.29 4.64 1.47
CA TYR A 110 -0.56 5.60 2.18
C TYR A 110 -1.17 6.60 1.19
N TRP A 111 -2.17 7.33 1.66
CA TRP A 111 -2.65 8.52 0.98
C TRP A 111 -2.29 9.75 1.79
N GLU A 112 -1.94 10.82 1.10
CA GLU A 112 -1.75 12.13 1.71
C GLU A 112 -2.61 13.19 1.02
N LYS A 113 -2.97 14.20 1.79
CA LYS A 113 -3.74 15.34 1.32
C LYS A 113 -3.30 16.59 2.09
N ASP A 114 -2.91 17.63 1.36
CA ASP A 114 -2.73 18.96 1.93
C ASP A 114 -4.09 19.51 2.40
N ALA A 115 -4.26 19.71 3.71
CA ALA A 115 -5.45 20.34 4.26
C ALA A 115 -5.33 21.88 4.24
N PRO A 116 -6.46 22.61 4.20
CA PRO A 116 -6.43 24.08 4.10
C PRO A 116 -5.78 24.81 5.30
N ASP A 117 -5.68 24.15 6.45
CA ASP A 117 -5.05 24.67 7.66
C ASP A 117 -3.54 24.46 7.72
N GLY A 118 -2.95 23.85 6.67
CA GLY A 118 -1.52 23.57 6.57
C GLY A 118 -1.09 22.25 7.23
N ILE A 119 -2.04 21.47 7.76
CA ILE A 119 -1.80 20.09 8.21
C ILE A 119 -1.88 19.17 7.00
N ILE A 120 -1.03 18.15 6.94
CA ILE A 120 -1.15 17.07 5.96
C ILE A 120 -1.96 15.94 6.58
N ASP A 121 -3.12 15.65 6.01
CA ASP A 121 -3.89 14.47 6.37
C ASP A 121 -3.27 13.24 5.71
N VAL A 122 -2.96 12.20 6.47
CA VAL A 122 -2.43 10.94 5.96
C VAL A 122 -3.35 9.78 6.34
N GLN A 123 -3.70 8.94 5.38
CA GLN A 123 -4.32 7.64 5.60
C GLN A 123 -3.28 6.55 5.37
N MET A 124 -2.80 5.92 6.45
CA MET A 124 -1.94 4.74 6.35
C MET A 124 -2.79 3.46 6.27
N TYR A 125 -2.28 2.45 5.57
CA TYR A 125 -2.99 1.18 5.37
C TYR A 125 -2.39 0.02 6.17
N VAL A 126 -1.10 0.09 6.52
CA VAL A 126 -0.35 -1.01 7.12
C VAL A 126 0.20 -0.64 8.49
N ARG A 127 0.55 -1.64 9.31
CA ARG A 127 1.08 -1.40 10.66
C ARG A 127 2.45 -0.73 10.68
N THR A 128 3.25 -0.86 9.62
CA THR A 128 4.57 -0.22 9.50
C THR A 128 4.57 0.65 8.27
N THR A 129 4.60 1.97 8.44
CA THR A 129 4.54 2.93 7.33
C THR A 129 5.70 3.92 7.40
N HIS A 130 6.27 4.23 6.25
CA HIS A 130 7.28 5.26 6.05
C HIS A 130 6.64 6.48 5.40
N ILE A 131 6.65 7.62 6.11
CA ILE A 131 6.10 8.89 5.62
C ILE A 131 7.26 9.88 5.50
N SER A 132 7.47 10.40 4.30
CA SER A 132 8.55 11.35 4.02
C SER A 132 8.01 12.77 3.97
N ASN A 133 8.73 13.71 4.58
CA ASN A 133 8.55 15.13 4.30
C ASN A 133 9.62 15.58 3.30
N ASP A 134 9.31 15.50 2.02
CA ASP A 134 10.23 15.87 0.94
C ASP A 134 10.32 17.39 0.72
N SER A 135 9.59 18.19 1.52
CA SER A 135 9.65 19.63 1.46
C SER A 135 10.87 20.19 2.19
N SER A 136 11.21 21.45 1.90
CA SER A 136 12.33 22.15 2.52
C SER A 136 12.03 22.72 3.92
N VAL A 137 10.83 22.49 4.47
CA VAL A 137 10.39 23.00 5.78
C VAL A 137 9.76 21.88 6.61
N PRO A 138 9.79 21.96 7.95
CA PRO A 138 9.01 21.06 8.79
C PRO A 138 7.52 21.15 8.45
N ARG A 139 6.82 20.02 8.50
CA ARG A 139 5.37 19.94 8.27
C ARG A 139 4.70 19.11 9.36
N THR A 140 3.46 19.48 9.69
CA THR A 140 2.62 18.74 10.63
C THR A 140 1.72 17.78 9.86
N TYR A 141 1.68 16.53 10.31
CA TYR A 141 0.91 15.45 9.73
C TYR A 141 -0.13 14.96 10.75
N CYS A 142 -1.37 14.78 10.30
CA CYS A 142 -2.42 14.07 11.01
C CYS A 142 -2.59 12.70 10.35
N ILE A 143 -2.05 11.67 10.99
CA ILE A 143 -2.02 10.31 10.45
C ILE A 143 -3.17 9.52 11.03
N ARG A 144 -3.91 8.84 10.15
CA ARG A 144 -5.06 8.00 10.47
C ARG A 144 -4.88 6.58 9.92
N LYS A 145 -5.37 5.59 10.65
CA LYS A 145 -5.48 4.21 10.21
C LYS A 145 -6.82 3.63 10.67
N THR A 146 -7.59 3.03 9.77
CA THR A 146 -8.77 2.25 10.17
C THR A 146 -8.35 1.06 11.05
N GLU A 147 -8.98 0.92 12.20
CA GLU A 147 -8.81 -0.15 13.16
C GLU A 147 -10.16 -0.65 13.68
N THR A 148 -10.53 -1.86 13.25
CA THR A 148 -11.76 -2.54 13.66
C THR A 148 -11.71 -3.08 15.10
N GLN A 149 -10.69 -2.72 15.88
CA GLN A 149 -10.49 -3.07 17.30
C GLN A 149 -10.48 -4.57 17.64
N ASN A 150 -10.46 -5.46 16.65
CA ASN A 150 -10.39 -6.91 16.86
C ASN A 150 -9.12 -7.35 17.59
N VAL A 151 -8.07 -6.52 17.65
CA VAL A 151 -6.86 -6.81 18.44
C VAL A 151 -6.39 -5.51 19.09
N PRO A 152 -6.13 -5.49 20.42
CA PRO A 152 -5.70 -4.27 21.10
C PRO A 152 -4.32 -3.81 20.59
N ILE A 153 -4.11 -2.50 20.48
CA ILE A 153 -2.78 -1.94 20.20
C ILE A 153 -1.98 -1.91 21.51
N SER A 154 -0.90 -2.68 21.57
CA SER A 154 -0.01 -2.73 22.73
C SER A 154 0.88 -1.50 22.82
N TRP A 155 1.44 -1.06 21.70
CA TRP A 155 2.24 0.16 21.64
C TRP A 155 2.27 0.72 20.22
N LEU A 156 2.56 2.02 20.14
CA LEU A 156 2.82 2.73 18.90
C LEU A 156 4.16 3.43 18.99
N ARG A 157 5.02 3.26 17.99
CA ARG A 157 6.34 3.91 17.93
C ARG A 157 6.54 4.69 16.66
N VAL A 158 7.15 5.87 16.79
CA VAL A 158 7.67 6.68 15.68
C VAL A 158 9.17 6.77 15.82
N ASN A 159 9.90 6.35 14.79
CA ASN A 159 11.37 6.28 14.80
C ASN A 159 11.94 5.53 16.02
N GLY A 160 11.22 4.49 16.46
CA GLY A 160 11.57 3.67 17.62
C GLY A 160 11.18 4.25 18.99
N GLN A 161 10.70 5.49 19.05
CA GLN A 161 10.20 6.12 20.28
C GLN A 161 8.70 5.90 20.44
N GLU A 162 8.28 5.50 21.63
CA GLU A 162 6.85 5.27 21.91
C GLU A 162 6.10 6.59 22.01
N LEU A 163 4.94 6.69 21.37
CA LEU A 163 4.08 7.86 21.39
C LEU A 163 2.66 7.49 21.84
N PRO A 164 1.95 8.42 22.51
CA PRO A 164 0.53 8.26 22.75
C PRO A 164 -0.23 8.28 21.42
N TYR A 165 -1.37 7.61 21.41
CA TYR A 165 -2.30 7.60 20.29
C TYR A 165 -3.73 7.72 20.78
N GLN A 166 -4.64 8.02 19.87
CA GLN A 166 -6.09 8.02 20.14
C GLN A 166 -6.78 7.05 19.19
N ILE A 167 -7.85 6.43 19.66
CA ILE A 167 -8.83 5.77 18.80
C ILE A 167 -10.07 6.67 18.78
N VAL A 168 -10.48 7.11 17.60
CA VAL A 168 -11.68 7.95 17.38
C VAL A 168 -12.45 7.33 16.22
N ASP A 169 -13.71 6.95 16.45
CA ASP A 169 -14.58 6.38 15.40
C ASP A 169 -13.94 5.23 14.61
N ASP A 170 -13.33 4.27 15.33
CA ASP A 170 -12.59 3.13 14.77
C ASP A 170 -11.36 3.52 13.91
N GLU A 171 -10.81 4.71 14.13
CA GLU A 171 -9.54 5.13 13.55
C GLU A 171 -8.48 5.38 14.61
N LEU A 172 -7.32 4.78 14.43
CA LEU A 172 -6.09 5.20 15.09
C LEU A 172 -5.68 6.57 14.56
N VAL A 173 -5.52 7.56 15.44
CA VAL A 173 -5.16 8.94 15.10
C VAL A 173 -3.88 9.35 15.84
N ILE A 174 -2.94 9.97 15.10
CA ILE A 174 -1.65 10.45 15.60
C ILE A 174 -1.34 11.81 14.95
N GLY A 175 -0.89 12.77 15.74
CA GLY A 175 -0.28 14.01 15.25
C GLY A 175 1.24 13.93 15.30
N LEU A 176 1.91 14.28 14.21
CA LEU A 176 3.38 14.24 14.12
C LEU A 176 3.91 15.44 13.35
N GLU A 177 4.91 16.14 13.89
CA GLU A 177 5.73 17.04 13.09
C GLU A 177 6.90 16.24 12.49
N ILE A 178 7.04 16.27 11.17
CA ILE A 178 8.15 15.64 10.46
C ILE A 178 9.07 16.76 9.94
N PRO A 179 10.36 16.80 10.34
CA PRO A 179 11.30 17.81 9.84
C PRO A 179 11.50 17.73 8.32
N ALA A 180 11.99 18.82 7.73
CA ALA A 180 12.34 18.89 6.32
C ALA A 180 13.32 17.79 5.90
N GLY A 181 13.02 17.07 4.81
CA GLY A 181 13.86 16.02 4.24
C GLY A 181 13.99 14.76 5.12
N VAL A 182 13.11 14.58 6.11
CA VAL A 182 13.14 13.43 7.03
C VAL A 182 11.97 12.49 6.74
N THR A 183 12.25 11.18 6.83
CA THR A 183 11.25 10.13 6.82
C THR A 183 10.94 9.67 8.24
N ALA A 184 9.66 9.70 8.62
CA ALA A 184 9.18 9.09 9.85
C ALA A 184 8.78 7.63 9.61
N THR A 185 9.25 6.74 10.48
CA THR A 185 8.84 5.34 10.50
C THR A 185 7.86 5.09 11.63
N ILE A 186 6.60 4.85 11.27
CA ILE A 186 5.52 4.55 12.20
C ILE A 186 5.40 3.04 12.32
N ASN A 187 5.32 2.53 13.54
CA ASN A 187 5.12 1.11 13.85
C ASN A 187 3.99 0.94 14.87
N VAL A 188 2.93 0.26 14.45
CA VAL A 188 1.83 -0.18 15.30
C VAL A 188 2.07 -1.63 15.69
N HIS A 189 2.11 -1.90 16.98
CA HIS A 189 2.23 -3.26 17.50
C HIS A 189 0.94 -3.68 18.20
N TYR A 190 0.32 -4.70 17.64
CA TYR A 190 -0.87 -5.31 18.23
C TYR A 190 -0.47 -6.29 19.33
N GLY A 191 -1.23 -6.29 20.42
CA GLY A 191 -1.14 -7.27 21.48
C GLY A 191 -1.76 -8.60 21.09
N TYR A 192 -1.98 -9.43 22.10
CA TYR A 192 -2.74 -10.68 21.97
C TYR A 192 -4.16 -10.42 22.50
N GLN A 193 -5.18 -10.85 21.76
CA GLN A 193 -6.51 -11.00 22.31
C GLN A 193 -6.59 -12.44 22.83
N GLY A 194 -6.68 -12.62 24.15
CA GLY A 194 -7.04 -13.92 24.70
C GLY A 194 -8.49 -14.21 24.34
N ASP A 195 -8.78 -15.46 23.97
CA ASP A 195 -10.15 -15.94 23.93
C ASP A 195 -10.69 -15.84 25.36
N ASP A 196 -11.60 -14.89 25.61
CA ASP A 196 -12.50 -14.97 26.75
C ASP A 196 -13.56 -16.02 26.39
N ASP A 197 -13.31 -17.25 26.85
CA ASP A 197 -14.18 -18.45 26.98
C ASP A 197 -15.01 -18.94 25.77
#